data_AF-A0A356NXN7-F1
#
_entry.id   AF-A0A356NXN7-F1
#
_cell.length_a   1.000
_cell.length_b   1.000
_cell.length_c   1.000
_cell.angle_alpha   90.00
_cell.angle_beta   90.00
_cell.angle_gamma   90.00
#
_symmetry.space_group_name_H-M   'P 1'
#
loop_
_entity.id
_entity.type
_entity.pdbx_description
1 polymer ?
#
loop_
_entity_poly.entity_id
_entity_poly.type
_entity_poly.pdbx_seq_one_letter_code
_entity_poly.pdbx_strand_id
1 'polypeptide(L)'
;ILSPANGKPIIVPSQDIILGLYYMSLERDKEQGEGMAFANIQEILLALGNGSVSLHAKVKARVATRDENGERVTRVIETTPGRAQLADLLPDNPNCSFDLVNKLMTKKQVSDVIDHVYRHCGQKDTVIFCDRLMSLGFGQACDAGISFGIADLTTPDLKEKYVSEAEAQVKTFEQQYLDGLITQGEKYNKVVDVWSRCSDFVADEMMKGISTIREGEPINSVWMMAHSGARGSAAQIKQLAGMRGLMAKPSGEIIETPIISSFKEGLNVLEYFNSTHGARKGLADTALKTANSGYLTRRLVDVAQDCIVNIEDCGTSNGLTVRAVMSGSEVVDSLYDRILGRIMAEDLVDIGTGEVIVAAGEMVTEEHGDRIETTGPDQALIRSALLCEAETGICGKCYGRDLARGTKVNIGEAVGVIA
;
A
#
# COMPACT_ATOMS: atom_id res chain seq x y z
N ILE A 1 -9.91 -14.82 4.87
CA ILE A 1 -9.36 -13.63 5.56
C ILE A 1 -8.08 -13.21 4.87
N LEU A 2 -7.18 -14.16 4.63
CA LEU A 2 -6.01 -13.95 3.79
C LEU A 2 -6.29 -14.28 2.32
N SER A 3 -5.52 -13.69 1.42
CA SER A 3 -5.49 -14.01 0.00
C SER A 3 -4.65 -15.28 -0.23
N PRO A 4 -5.18 -16.31 -0.92
CA PRO A 4 -4.43 -17.52 -1.24
C PRO A 4 -3.16 -17.27 -2.08
N ALA A 5 -3.10 -16.16 -2.81
CA ALA A 5 -1.99 -15.86 -3.71
C ALA A 5 -0.73 -15.32 -2.98
N ASN A 6 -0.89 -14.64 -1.85
CA ASN A 6 0.22 -13.94 -1.19
C ASN A 6 0.16 -13.93 0.35
N GLY A 7 -0.87 -14.52 0.96
CA GLY A 7 -1.02 -14.58 2.41
C GLY A 7 -1.33 -13.24 3.07
N LYS A 8 -1.53 -12.15 2.31
CA LYS A 8 -1.91 -10.85 2.89
C LYS A 8 -3.41 -10.79 3.16
N PRO A 9 -3.88 -10.05 4.18
CA PRO A 9 -5.31 -9.87 4.42
C PRO A 9 -6.02 -9.31 3.19
N ILE A 10 -7.14 -9.94 2.78
CA ILE A 10 -8.00 -9.45 1.70
C ILE A 10 -9.19 -8.64 2.24
N ILE A 11 -9.52 -8.81 3.51
CA ILE A 11 -10.61 -8.12 4.21
C ILE A 11 -10.22 -6.71 4.68
N VAL A 12 -9.20 -6.11 4.06
CA VAL A 12 -8.74 -4.76 4.40
C VAL A 12 -9.88 -3.78 4.08
N PRO A 13 -10.25 -2.89 5.04
CA PRO A 13 -11.24 -1.86 4.80
C PRO A 13 -10.94 -1.05 3.54
N SER A 14 -11.98 -0.56 2.88
CA SER A 14 -11.84 0.19 1.63
C SER A 14 -12.53 1.55 1.72
N GLN A 15 -12.01 2.54 0.98
CA GLN A 15 -12.65 3.84 0.77
C GLN A 15 -12.99 4.55 2.09
N ASP A 16 -14.26 4.80 2.35
CA ASP A 16 -14.76 5.68 3.42
C ASP A 16 -14.33 5.22 4.81
N ILE A 17 -14.24 3.90 5.03
CA ILE A 17 -13.77 3.35 6.31
C ILE A 17 -12.33 3.80 6.58
N ILE A 18 -11.44 3.70 5.58
CA ILE A 18 -10.05 4.16 5.72
C ILE A 18 -10.02 5.67 5.95
N LEU A 19 -10.88 6.43 5.27
CA LEU A 19 -10.93 7.88 5.42
C LEU A 19 -11.33 8.29 6.85
N GLY A 20 -12.32 7.62 7.46
CA GLY A 20 -12.72 7.85 8.84
C GLY A 20 -11.63 7.48 9.85
N LEU A 21 -10.98 6.33 9.67
CA LEU A 21 -9.85 5.90 10.50
C LEU A 21 -8.67 6.87 10.39
N TYR A 22 -8.36 7.29 9.16
CA TYR A 22 -7.32 8.27 8.87
C TYR A 22 -7.61 9.59 9.58
N TYR A 23 -8.82 10.13 9.41
CA TYR A 23 -9.24 11.38 10.05
C TYR A 23 -9.09 11.30 11.57
N MET A 24 -9.63 10.26 12.19
CA MET A 24 -9.53 10.04 13.64
C MET A 24 -8.09 9.93 14.15
N SER A 25 -7.17 9.39 13.34
CA SER A 25 -5.77 9.21 13.71
C SER A 25 -4.87 10.46 13.51
N LEU A 26 -5.42 11.54 12.95
CA LEU A 26 -4.71 12.80 12.76
C LEU A 26 -4.34 13.45 14.10
N GLU A 27 -3.19 14.12 14.11
CA GLU A 27 -2.75 14.97 15.21
C GLU A 27 -2.75 16.42 14.74
N ARG A 28 -3.13 17.34 15.63
CA ARG A 28 -3.04 18.78 15.41
C ARG A 28 -2.49 19.47 16.64
N ASP A 29 -1.70 20.50 16.41
CA ASP A 29 -1.19 21.40 17.45
C ASP A 29 -2.26 22.44 17.82
N LYS A 30 -2.25 22.91 19.07
CA LYS A 30 -3.14 23.97 19.60
C LYS A 30 -4.63 23.63 19.60
N GLU A 31 -4.97 22.35 19.68
CA GLU A 31 -6.35 21.89 19.82
C GLU A 31 -6.83 21.95 21.28
N GLN A 32 -8.14 21.99 21.48
CA GLN A 32 -8.73 21.98 22.81
C GLN A 32 -8.37 20.70 23.57
N GLY A 33 -7.79 20.85 24.76
CA GLY A 33 -7.36 19.73 25.60
C GLY A 33 -5.92 19.25 25.36
N GLU A 34 -5.12 20.01 24.60
CA GLU A 34 -3.70 19.74 24.41
C GLU A 34 -2.93 19.67 25.74
N GLY A 35 -2.12 18.62 25.91
CA GLY A 35 -1.29 18.40 27.08
C GLY A 35 -2.03 17.84 28.31
N MET A 36 -3.35 17.60 28.21
CA MET A 36 -4.10 16.95 29.28
C MET A 36 -3.63 15.51 29.49
N ALA A 37 -3.62 15.08 30.75
CA ALA A 37 -3.24 13.73 31.15
C ALA A 37 -4.46 12.95 31.63
N PHE A 38 -4.63 11.73 31.12
CA PHE A 38 -5.75 10.85 31.41
C PHE A 38 -5.27 9.55 32.05
N ALA A 39 -6.04 9.05 33.02
CA ALA A 39 -5.70 7.86 33.79
C ALA A 39 -6.04 6.55 33.07
N ASN A 40 -7.02 6.57 32.15
CA ASN A 40 -7.46 5.44 31.31
C ASN A 40 -8.15 5.92 30.00
N ILE A 41 -8.39 4.98 29.08
CA ILE A 41 -9.07 5.26 27.79
C ILE A 41 -10.52 5.70 28.00
N GLN A 42 -11.21 5.15 29.01
CA GLN A 42 -12.60 5.49 29.32
C GLN A 42 -12.78 6.97 29.73
N GLU A 43 -11.80 7.55 30.43
CA GLU A 43 -11.80 8.97 30.80
C GLU A 43 -11.59 9.86 29.57
N ILE A 44 -10.80 9.41 28.59
CA ILE A 44 -10.65 10.09 27.29
C ILE A 44 -11.98 10.08 26.53
N LEU A 45 -12.68 8.95 26.49
CA LEU A 45 -13.99 8.84 25.85
C LEU A 45 -15.04 9.75 26.53
N LEU A 46 -15.03 9.82 27.86
CA LEU A 46 -15.90 10.71 28.62
C LEU A 46 -15.57 12.19 28.34
N ALA A 47 -14.28 12.55 28.32
CA ALA A 47 -13.84 13.90 28.03
C ALA A 47 -14.20 14.34 26.61
N LEU A 48 -14.14 13.41 25.65
CA LEU A 48 -14.57 13.63 24.27
C LEU A 48 -16.09 13.80 24.18
N GLY A 49 -16.87 12.96 24.87
CA GLY A 49 -18.32 13.09 24.93
C GLY A 49 -18.81 14.39 25.58
N ASN A 50 -18.05 14.92 26.55
CA ASN A 50 -18.31 16.20 27.18
C ASN A 50 -17.79 17.41 26.38
N GLY A 51 -17.13 17.20 25.24
CA GLY A 51 -16.51 18.26 24.44
C GLY A 51 -15.37 19.00 25.13
N SER A 52 -14.73 18.36 26.13
CA SER A 52 -13.59 18.94 26.86
C SER A 52 -12.26 18.79 26.11
N VAL A 53 -12.18 17.82 25.19
CA VAL A 53 -11.00 17.52 24.37
C VAL A 53 -11.42 17.29 22.93
N SER A 54 -10.62 17.81 21.99
CA SER A 54 -10.78 17.59 20.54
C SER A 54 -10.20 16.23 20.10
N LEU A 55 -10.77 15.61 19.07
CA LEU A 55 -10.36 14.28 18.56
C LEU A 55 -8.87 14.21 18.20
N HIS A 56 -8.31 15.33 17.73
CA HIS A 56 -6.95 15.44 17.21
C HIS A 56 -5.95 16.04 18.22
N ALA A 57 -6.39 16.36 19.43
CA ALA A 57 -5.53 16.97 20.44
C ALA A 57 -4.47 16.00 20.94
N LYS A 58 -3.25 16.51 21.19
CA LYS A 58 -2.17 15.72 21.81
C LYS A 58 -2.44 15.56 23.30
N VAL A 59 -2.62 14.33 23.75
CA VAL A 59 -2.93 13.98 25.14
C VAL A 59 -1.96 12.93 25.66
N LYS A 60 -1.78 12.90 26.99
CA LYS A 60 -0.98 11.88 27.66
C LYS A 60 -1.92 10.84 28.25
N ALA A 61 -1.92 9.64 27.69
CA ALA A 61 -2.74 8.54 28.19
C ALA A 61 -1.87 7.56 28.97
N ARG A 62 -2.31 7.20 30.17
CA ARG A 62 -1.76 6.04 30.86
C ARG A 62 -2.39 4.77 30.30
N VAL A 63 -1.61 4.02 29.52
CA VAL A 63 -2.04 2.77 28.91
C VAL A 63 -1.41 1.62 29.68
N ALA A 64 -2.25 0.66 30.09
CA ALA A 64 -1.78 -0.59 30.65
C ALA A 64 -1.41 -1.52 29.49
N THR A 65 -0.16 -1.48 29.05
CA THR A 65 0.36 -2.39 28.03
C THR A 65 0.87 -3.65 28.72
N ARG A 66 0.84 -4.81 28.06
CA ARG A 66 1.56 -5.99 28.55
C ARG A 66 2.92 -6.03 27.85
N ASP A 67 4.00 -6.20 28.61
CA ASP A 67 5.33 -6.42 28.02
C ASP A 67 5.39 -7.80 27.32
N GLU A 68 6.44 -8.05 26.53
CA GLU A 68 6.71 -9.31 25.80
C GLU A 68 6.67 -10.57 26.71
N ASN A 69 6.86 -10.40 28.01
CA ASN A 69 6.76 -11.45 29.03
C ASN A 69 5.35 -11.65 29.63
N GLY A 70 4.34 -10.93 29.14
CA GLY A 70 2.95 -11.01 29.59
C GLY A 70 2.60 -10.22 30.86
N GLU A 71 3.57 -9.52 31.46
CA GLU A 71 3.37 -8.67 32.64
C GLU A 71 2.73 -7.33 32.28
N ARG A 72 1.77 -6.87 33.09
CA ARG A 72 1.07 -5.59 32.88
C ARG A 72 1.97 -4.43 33.31
N VAL A 73 2.54 -3.71 32.36
CA VAL A 73 3.30 -2.49 32.59
C VAL A 73 2.48 -1.28 32.18
N THR A 74 2.25 -0.37 33.12
CA THR A 74 1.61 0.90 32.84
C THR A 74 2.65 1.86 32.28
N ARG A 75 2.50 2.28 31.02
CA ARG A 75 3.33 3.32 30.41
C ARG A 75 2.48 4.56 30.12
N VAL A 76 3.10 5.73 30.24
CA VAL A 76 2.48 6.99 29.83
C VAL A 76 2.92 7.25 28.40
N ILE A 77 1.96 7.23 27.47
CA ILE A 77 2.21 7.37 26.05
C ILE A 77 1.54 8.67 25.57
N GLU A 78 2.25 9.40 24.71
CA GLU A 78 1.70 10.55 24.00
C GLU A 78 0.87 10.04 22.81
N THR A 79 -0.40 10.39 22.78
CA THR A 79 -1.35 9.91 21.78
C THR A 79 -2.45 10.93 21.52
N THR A 80 -3.40 10.61 20.65
CA THR A 80 -4.61 11.39 20.44
C THR A 80 -5.84 10.63 20.94
N PRO A 81 -6.92 11.33 21.34
CA PRO A 81 -8.17 10.68 21.70
C PRO A 81 -8.67 9.72 20.64
N GLY A 82 -8.57 10.08 19.36
CA GLY A 82 -8.96 9.19 18.27
C GLY A 82 -8.16 7.89 18.18
N ARG A 83 -6.84 7.96 18.36
CA ARG A 83 -6.00 6.74 18.44
C ARG A 83 -6.28 5.92 19.68
N ALA A 84 -6.64 6.56 20.79
CA ALA A 84 -7.06 5.87 22.00
C ALA A 84 -8.38 5.10 21.79
N GLN A 85 -9.34 5.64 21.03
CA GLN A 85 -10.56 4.91 20.65
C GLN A 85 -10.24 3.68 19.79
N LEU A 86 -9.30 3.82 18.86
CA LEU A 86 -8.84 2.70 18.04
C LEU A 86 -8.13 1.62 18.87
N ALA A 87 -7.37 2.02 19.88
CA ALA A 87 -6.68 1.08 20.76
C ALA A 87 -7.65 0.27 21.63
N ASP A 88 -8.80 0.84 22.02
CA ASP A 88 -9.87 0.11 22.73
C ASP A 88 -10.45 -1.05 21.91
N LEU A 89 -10.33 -1.00 20.59
CA LEU A 89 -10.78 -2.07 19.71
C LEU A 89 -9.79 -3.24 19.62
N LEU A 90 -8.51 -3.02 19.97
CA LEU A 90 -7.50 -4.06 19.86
C LEU A 90 -7.85 -5.26 20.77
N PRO A 91 -7.66 -6.50 20.30
CA PRO A 91 -7.83 -7.66 21.15
C PRO A 91 -6.81 -7.68 22.29
N ASP A 92 -7.24 -8.19 23.46
CA ASP A 92 -6.41 -8.34 24.65
C ASP A 92 -5.33 -9.43 24.44
N ASN A 93 -4.25 -9.10 23.73
CA ASN A 93 -3.13 -10.00 23.46
C ASN A 93 -1.78 -9.34 23.80
N PRO A 94 -0.84 -10.04 24.46
CA PRO A 94 0.50 -9.51 24.79
C PRO A 94 1.24 -8.89 23.60
N ASN A 95 1.07 -9.42 22.39
CA ASN A 95 1.81 -8.95 21.22
C ASN A 95 1.12 -7.76 20.52
N CYS A 96 -0.13 -7.46 20.85
CA CYS A 96 -0.85 -6.31 20.30
C CYS A 96 -0.57 -5.06 21.14
N SER A 97 0.57 -4.43 20.88
CA SER A 97 0.97 -3.20 21.55
C SER A 97 0.26 -1.95 21.00
N PHE A 98 0.09 -0.95 21.87
CA PHE A 98 -0.51 0.35 21.54
C PHE A 98 0.24 1.07 20.40
N ASP A 99 1.53 0.83 20.26
CA ASP A 99 2.39 1.42 19.21
C ASP A 99 1.98 1.02 17.78
N LEU A 100 1.27 -0.10 17.61
CA LEU A 100 0.68 -0.48 16.32
C LEU A 100 -0.37 0.54 15.87
N VAL A 101 -1.13 1.07 16.83
CA VAL A 101 -2.24 2.00 16.57
C VAL A 101 -1.81 3.46 16.70
N ASN A 102 -0.69 3.74 17.37
CA ASN A 102 -0.21 5.10 17.60
C ASN A 102 0.52 5.71 16.38
N LYS A 103 -0.04 5.55 15.19
CA LYS A 103 0.48 6.08 13.92
C LYS A 103 -0.67 6.65 13.10
N LEU A 104 -0.33 7.40 12.05
CA LEU A 104 -1.31 7.85 11.07
C LEU A 104 -1.84 6.65 10.26
N MET A 105 -3.14 6.40 10.38
CA MET A 105 -3.80 5.22 9.81
C MET A 105 -4.08 5.39 8.32
N THR A 106 -3.05 5.12 7.51
CA THR A 106 -3.22 4.97 6.05
C THR A 106 -3.71 3.56 5.70
N LYS A 107 -4.20 3.36 4.47
CA LYS A 107 -4.62 2.04 3.97
C LYS A 107 -3.59 0.93 4.21
N LYS A 108 -2.30 1.25 4.03
CA LYS A 108 -1.20 0.30 4.24
C LYS A 108 -1.08 -0.07 5.71
N GLN A 109 -1.02 0.93 6.59
CA GLN A 109 -0.91 0.72 8.05
C GLN A 109 -2.11 -0.07 8.60
N VAL A 110 -3.33 0.20 8.12
CA VAL A 110 -4.51 -0.59 8.53
C VAL A 110 -4.39 -2.05 8.07
N SER A 111 -3.87 -2.29 6.87
CA SER A 111 -3.60 -3.67 6.40
C SER A 111 -2.57 -4.37 7.30
N ASP A 112 -1.51 -3.66 7.70
CA ASP A 112 -0.45 -4.20 8.53
C ASP A 112 -0.95 -4.51 9.95
N VAL A 113 -1.80 -3.65 10.52
CA VAL A 113 -2.46 -3.90 11.82
C VAL A 113 -3.35 -5.15 11.76
N ILE A 114 -4.15 -5.32 10.69
CA ILE A 114 -5.01 -6.50 10.53
C ILE A 114 -4.16 -7.77 10.39
N ASP A 115 -3.06 -7.71 9.63
CA ASP A 115 -2.14 -8.84 9.48
C ASP A 115 -1.51 -9.23 10.81
N HIS A 116 -1.06 -8.26 11.60
CA HIS A 116 -0.51 -8.48 12.93
C HIS A 116 -1.54 -9.10 13.89
N VAL A 117 -2.77 -8.59 13.90
CA VAL A 117 -3.86 -9.16 14.71
C VAL A 117 -4.18 -10.60 14.28
N TYR A 118 -4.19 -10.89 12.99
CA TYR A 118 -4.44 -12.23 12.47
C TYR A 118 -3.39 -13.24 12.91
N ARG A 119 -2.11 -12.87 12.83
CA ARG A 119 -0.99 -13.75 13.15
C ARG A 119 -0.90 -14.07 14.64
N HIS A 120 -1.22 -13.11 15.53
CA HIS A 120 -1.08 -13.30 16.97
C HIS A 120 -2.36 -13.67 17.72
N CYS A 121 -3.54 -13.23 17.25
CA CYS A 121 -4.83 -13.46 17.92
C CYS A 121 -5.67 -14.54 17.22
N GLY A 122 -5.28 -14.95 16.01
CA GLY A 122 -5.99 -15.95 15.23
C GLY A 122 -7.28 -15.45 14.59
N GLN A 123 -7.96 -16.37 13.91
CA GLN A 123 -9.02 -16.04 12.95
C GLN A 123 -10.25 -15.37 13.58
N LYS A 124 -10.74 -15.88 14.71
CA LYS A 124 -12.01 -15.43 15.31
C LYS A 124 -11.92 -13.97 15.77
N ASP A 125 -10.85 -13.63 16.47
CA ASP A 125 -10.65 -12.29 17.02
C ASP A 125 -10.38 -11.27 15.91
N THR A 126 -9.73 -11.68 14.82
CA THR A 126 -9.56 -10.80 13.64
C THR A 126 -10.90 -10.43 13.01
N VAL A 127 -11.84 -11.37 12.88
CA VAL A 127 -13.16 -11.07 12.30
C VAL A 127 -13.91 -10.05 13.17
N ILE A 128 -13.94 -10.28 14.49
CA ILE A 128 -14.60 -9.38 15.44
C ILE A 128 -13.92 -8.00 15.41
N PHE A 129 -12.60 -7.97 15.33
CA PHE A 129 -11.83 -6.73 15.20
C PHE A 129 -12.20 -5.97 13.93
N CYS A 130 -12.22 -6.63 12.77
CA CYS A 130 -12.57 -6.02 11.50
C CYS A 130 -14.01 -5.46 11.48
N ASP A 131 -14.98 -6.16 12.08
CA ASP A 131 -16.36 -5.68 12.18
C ASP A 131 -16.49 -4.42 13.06
N ARG A 132 -15.76 -4.39 14.18
CA ARG A 132 -15.72 -3.20 15.06
C ARG A 132 -15.01 -2.04 14.39
N LEU A 133 -13.89 -2.33 13.71
CA LEU A 133 -13.12 -1.34 12.96
C LEU A 133 -13.94 -0.72 11.82
N MET A 134 -14.71 -1.53 11.11
CA MET A 134 -15.66 -1.07 10.08
C MET A 134 -16.70 -0.13 10.70
N SER A 135 -17.32 -0.55 11.80
CA SER A 135 -18.37 0.22 12.48
C SER A 135 -17.86 1.57 12.97
N LEU A 136 -16.68 1.59 13.60
CA LEU A 136 -16.03 2.82 14.06
C LEU A 136 -15.62 3.72 12.89
N GLY A 137 -15.02 3.14 11.84
CA GLY A 137 -14.60 3.89 10.67
C GLY A 137 -15.76 4.57 9.94
N PHE A 138 -16.91 3.90 9.79
CA PHE A 138 -18.11 4.52 9.22
C PHE A 138 -18.70 5.60 10.13
N GLY A 139 -18.76 5.38 11.45
CA GLY A 139 -19.24 6.39 12.40
C GLY A 139 -18.42 7.66 12.32
N GLN A 140 -17.09 7.53 12.40
CA GLN A 140 -16.17 8.66 12.33
C GLN A 140 -16.14 9.33 10.95
N ALA A 141 -16.28 8.57 9.85
CA ALA A 141 -16.40 9.15 8.52
C ALA A 141 -17.67 10.00 8.37
N CYS A 142 -18.79 9.56 8.96
CA CYS A 142 -20.04 10.31 8.99
C CYS A 142 -19.91 11.58 9.83
N ASP A 143 -19.37 11.47 11.04
CA ASP A 143 -19.20 12.60 11.96
C ASP A 143 -18.22 13.66 11.44
N ALA A 144 -17.17 13.22 10.72
CA ALA A 144 -16.20 14.12 10.11
C ALA A 144 -16.80 15.01 9.02
N GLY A 145 -17.93 14.61 8.40
CA GLY A 145 -18.61 15.41 7.38
C GLY A 145 -17.73 15.80 6.19
N ILE A 146 -16.76 14.94 5.82
CA ILE A 146 -15.77 15.25 4.78
C ILE A 146 -16.49 15.38 3.44
N SER A 147 -16.46 16.59 2.88
CA SER A 147 -17.08 16.93 1.61
C SER A 147 -16.02 17.25 0.56
N PHE A 148 -16.41 17.21 -0.70
CA PHE A 148 -15.56 17.53 -1.85
C PHE A 148 -16.17 18.71 -2.60
N GLY A 149 -15.52 19.88 -2.49
CA GLY A 149 -15.89 21.09 -3.21
C GLY A 149 -14.92 21.42 -4.35
N ILE A 150 -15.41 22.20 -5.33
CA ILE A 150 -14.55 22.73 -6.41
C ILE A 150 -13.46 23.69 -5.87
N ALA A 151 -13.73 24.34 -4.73
CA ALA A 151 -12.79 25.22 -4.05
C ALA A 151 -11.62 24.46 -3.42
N ASP A 152 -11.82 23.20 -3.05
CA ASP A 152 -10.78 22.35 -2.44
C ASP A 152 -9.70 21.96 -3.46
N LEU A 153 -10.02 22.02 -4.76
CA LEU A 153 -9.06 21.85 -5.84
C LEU A 153 -8.25 23.14 -6.02
N THR A 154 -7.15 23.31 -5.29
CA THR A 154 -6.29 24.50 -5.47
C THR A 154 -5.38 24.33 -6.69
N THR A 155 -5.59 25.18 -7.69
CA THR A 155 -4.71 25.34 -8.86
C THR A 155 -3.48 26.13 -8.44
N PRO A 156 -2.25 25.67 -8.70
CA PRO A 156 -1.05 26.39 -8.28
C PRO A 156 -0.84 27.67 -9.11
N ASP A 157 -0.64 28.81 -8.46
CA ASP A 157 -0.42 30.11 -9.13
C ASP A 157 0.82 30.11 -10.03
N LEU A 158 1.80 29.25 -9.73
CA LEU A 158 3.01 29.09 -10.53
C LEU A 158 2.77 28.37 -11.87
N LYS A 159 1.60 27.75 -12.07
CA LYS A 159 1.26 27.01 -13.30
C LYS A 159 1.49 27.85 -14.56
N GLU A 160 0.98 29.08 -14.60
CA GLU A 160 1.12 29.96 -15.77
C GLU A 160 2.58 30.27 -16.09
N LYS A 161 3.43 30.39 -15.06
CA LYS A 161 4.87 30.64 -15.23
C LYS A 161 5.57 29.45 -15.86
N TYR A 162 5.33 28.24 -15.35
CA TYR A 162 5.94 27.02 -15.89
C TYR A 162 5.46 26.71 -17.32
N VAL A 163 4.19 26.96 -17.61
CA VAL A 163 3.65 26.80 -18.97
C VAL A 163 4.30 27.80 -19.92
N SER A 164 4.40 29.08 -19.53
CA SER A 164 5.05 30.11 -20.35
C SER A 164 6.54 29.82 -20.59
N GLU A 165 7.25 29.30 -19.59
CA GLU A 165 8.65 28.88 -19.73
C GLU A 165 8.79 27.70 -20.69
N ALA A 166 7.93 26.69 -20.58
CA ALA A 166 7.90 25.55 -21.49
C ALA A 166 7.59 25.99 -22.93
N GLU A 167 6.62 26.87 -23.15
CA GLU A 167 6.29 27.43 -24.46
C GLU A 167 7.47 28.21 -25.07
N ALA A 168 8.19 28.99 -24.26
CA ALA A 168 9.37 29.71 -24.70
C ALA A 168 10.49 28.74 -25.16
N GLN A 169 10.72 27.66 -24.40
CA GLN A 169 11.70 26.63 -24.77
C GLN A 169 11.31 25.90 -26.07
N VAL A 170 10.03 25.53 -26.23
CA VAL A 170 9.51 24.91 -27.45
C VAL A 170 9.71 25.82 -28.67
N LYS A 171 9.47 27.13 -28.51
CA LYS A 171 9.71 28.13 -29.55
C LYS A 171 11.18 28.23 -29.93
N THR A 172 12.09 28.13 -28.98
CA THR A 172 13.54 28.08 -29.25
C THR A 172 13.91 26.81 -30.05
N PHE A 173 13.35 25.65 -29.73
CA PHE A 173 13.57 24.43 -30.51
C PHE A 173 12.99 24.52 -31.91
N GLU A 174 11.85 25.18 -32.07
CA GLU A 174 11.28 25.45 -33.39
C GLU A 174 12.19 26.34 -34.24
N GLN A 175 12.77 27.39 -33.65
CA GLN A 175 13.76 28.22 -34.33
C GLN A 175 15.01 27.41 -34.71
N GLN A 176 15.56 26.62 -33.79
CA GLN A 176 16.71 25.75 -34.08
C GLN A 176 16.44 24.76 -35.22
N TYR A 177 15.20 24.27 -35.33
CA TYR A 177 14.78 23.40 -36.43
C TYR A 177 14.72 24.17 -37.75
N LEU A 178 14.16 25.39 -37.75
CA LEU A 178 14.11 26.25 -38.93
C LEU A 178 15.52 26.66 -39.41
N ASP A 179 16.44 26.86 -38.48
CA ASP A 179 17.85 27.17 -38.74
C ASP A 179 18.66 25.93 -39.18
N GLY A 180 18.06 24.74 -39.16
CA GLY A 180 18.70 23.48 -39.57
C GLY A 180 19.71 22.91 -38.55
N LEU A 181 19.70 23.38 -37.30
CA LEU A 181 20.61 22.93 -36.24
C LEU A 181 20.20 21.58 -35.63
N ILE A 182 18.91 21.23 -35.69
CA ILE A 182 18.37 19.98 -35.14
C ILE A 182 17.49 19.25 -36.16
N THR A 183 17.41 17.93 -36.03
CA THR A 183 16.51 17.12 -36.86
C THR A 183 15.07 17.12 -36.34
N GLN A 184 14.10 16.72 -37.18
CA GLN A 184 12.69 16.64 -36.78
C GLN A 184 12.46 15.65 -35.62
N GLY A 185 13.16 14.50 -35.61
CA GLY A 185 13.05 13.51 -34.54
C GLY A 185 13.62 14.03 -33.21
N GLU A 186 14.72 14.78 -33.25
CA GLU A 186 15.27 15.43 -32.05
C GLU A 186 14.38 16.55 -31.52
N LYS A 187 13.76 17.35 -32.41
CA LYS A 187 12.74 18.33 -32.03
C LYS A 187 11.61 17.64 -31.27
N TYR A 188 11.05 16.57 -31.84
CA TYR A 188 9.97 15.81 -31.24
C TYR A 188 10.29 15.34 -29.82
N ASN A 189 11.42 14.62 -29.65
CA ASN A 189 11.82 14.10 -28.35
C ASN A 189 12.05 15.21 -27.32
N LYS A 190 12.73 16.31 -27.72
CA LYS A 190 12.96 17.45 -26.83
C LYS A 190 11.67 18.15 -26.40
N VAL A 191 10.71 18.31 -27.32
CA VAL A 191 9.39 18.92 -27.00
C VAL A 191 8.62 18.04 -26.03
N VAL A 192 8.59 16.72 -26.27
CA VAL A 192 7.96 15.75 -25.36
C VAL A 192 8.59 15.79 -23.97
N ASP A 193 9.92 15.82 -23.88
CA ASP A 193 10.64 15.88 -22.61
C ASP A 193 10.34 17.16 -21.82
N VAL A 194 10.33 18.32 -22.48
CA VAL A 194 10.01 19.61 -21.83
C VAL A 194 8.59 19.60 -21.26
N TRP A 195 7.63 19.13 -22.03
CA TRP A 195 6.24 19.08 -21.58
C TRP A 195 6.01 18.04 -20.48
N SER A 196 6.70 16.89 -20.53
CA SER A 196 6.65 15.90 -19.45
C SER A 196 7.16 16.51 -18.15
N ARG A 197 8.33 17.15 -18.17
CA ARG A 197 8.91 17.81 -16.98
C ARG A 197 8.02 18.92 -16.45
N CYS A 198 7.50 19.79 -17.32
CA CYS A 198 6.58 20.85 -16.94
C CYS A 198 5.33 20.28 -16.24
N SER A 199 4.77 19.20 -16.79
CA SER A 199 3.62 18.51 -16.20
C SER A 199 3.93 17.96 -14.80
N ASP A 200 5.12 17.42 -14.58
CA ASP A 200 5.53 16.89 -13.27
C ASP A 200 5.80 18.01 -12.27
N PHE A 201 6.45 19.10 -12.67
CA PHE A 201 6.64 20.27 -11.80
C PHE A 201 5.31 20.89 -11.35
N VAL A 202 4.35 21.04 -12.27
CA VAL A 202 3.00 21.53 -11.93
C VAL A 202 2.30 20.59 -10.95
N ALA A 203 2.48 19.28 -11.10
CA ALA A 203 1.90 18.28 -10.19
C ALA A 203 2.51 18.36 -8.79
N ASP A 204 3.84 18.46 -8.70
CA ASP A 204 4.55 18.54 -7.43
C ASP A 204 4.19 19.81 -6.65
N GLU A 205 4.14 20.96 -7.33
CA GLU A 205 3.75 22.23 -6.71
C GLU A 205 2.28 22.23 -6.26
N MET A 206 1.39 21.62 -7.06
CA MET A 206 0.00 21.42 -6.65
C MET A 206 -0.08 20.54 -5.39
N MET A 207 0.66 19.43 -5.35
CA MET A 207 0.66 18.53 -4.18
C MET A 207 1.24 19.23 -2.93
N LYS A 208 2.32 20.00 -3.08
CA LYS A 208 2.86 20.83 -1.98
C LYS A 208 1.82 21.83 -1.48
N GLY A 209 1.14 22.53 -2.40
CA GLY A 209 0.10 23.50 -2.08
C GLY A 209 -1.06 22.89 -1.28
N ILE A 210 -1.58 21.74 -1.70
CA ILE A 210 -2.71 21.06 -1.01
C ILE A 210 -2.24 20.39 0.30
N SER A 211 -0.99 19.94 0.39
CA SER A 211 -0.43 19.30 1.59
C SER A 211 -0.06 20.27 2.72
N THR A 212 0.06 21.57 2.43
CA THR A 212 0.49 22.56 3.42
C THR A 212 -0.60 22.77 4.46
N ILE A 213 -0.36 22.30 5.68
CA ILE A 213 -1.26 22.49 6.82
C ILE A 213 -1.08 23.93 7.31
N ARG A 214 -2.13 24.75 7.17
CA ARG A 214 -2.16 26.11 7.74
C ARG A 214 -2.74 26.06 9.14
N GLU A 215 -2.14 26.81 10.07
CA GLU A 215 -2.62 26.88 11.45
C GLU A 215 -4.07 27.40 11.48
N GLY A 216 -4.98 26.60 12.06
CA GLY A 216 -6.40 26.95 12.21
C GLY A 216 -7.31 26.63 11.01
N GLU A 217 -6.76 26.16 9.88
CA GLU A 217 -7.58 25.71 8.74
C GLU A 217 -7.74 24.18 8.75
N PRO A 218 -8.93 23.66 8.40
CA PRO A 218 -9.12 22.22 8.22
C PRO A 218 -8.23 21.72 7.09
N ILE A 219 -7.65 20.53 7.28
CA ILE A 219 -6.89 19.85 6.22
C ILE A 219 -7.81 19.69 5.00
N ASN A 220 -7.24 19.95 3.83
CA ASN A 220 -7.95 19.80 2.57
C ASN A 220 -8.49 18.37 2.39
N SER A 221 -9.78 18.27 2.06
CA SER A 221 -10.50 17.01 1.88
C SER A 221 -9.88 16.13 0.78
N VAL A 222 -9.46 16.74 -0.33
CA VAL A 222 -8.85 16.06 -1.48
C VAL A 222 -7.51 15.44 -1.10
N TRP A 223 -6.71 16.17 -0.31
CA TRP A 223 -5.46 15.64 0.22
C TRP A 223 -5.70 14.45 1.13
N MET A 224 -6.67 14.56 2.05
CA MET A 224 -7.01 13.46 2.95
C MET A 224 -7.42 12.21 2.19
N MET A 225 -8.24 12.32 1.14
CA MET A 225 -8.67 11.18 0.33
C MET A 225 -7.52 10.46 -0.38
N ALA A 226 -6.58 11.22 -0.96
CA ALA A 226 -5.44 10.64 -1.68
C ALA A 226 -4.33 10.15 -0.73
N HIS A 227 -3.99 10.90 0.30
CA HIS A 227 -2.92 10.53 1.24
C HIS A 227 -3.30 9.33 2.11
N SER A 228 -4.57 9.25 2.53
CA SER A 228 -5.08 8.06 3.23
C SER A 228 -5.07 6.79 2.37
N GLY A 229 -5.07 6.94 1.04
CA GLY A 229 -5.24 5.84 0.10
C GLY A 229 -6.68 5.32 0.03
N ALA A 230 -7.64 6.06 0.58
CA ALA A 230 -9.07 5.73 0.54
C ALA A 230 -9.59 5.79 -0.90
N ARG A 231 -9.36 6.92 -1.58
CA ARG A 231 -9.82 7.15 -2.96
C ARG A 231 -9.01 8.26 -3.61
N GLY A 232 -8.68 8.06 -4.88
CA GLY A 232 -7.90 9.04 -5.64
C GLY A 232 -6.41 8.73 -5.61
N SER A 233 -5.75 8.86 -6.76
CA SER A 233 -4.29 8.86 -6.84
C SER A 233 -3.77 10.27 -7.11
N ALA A 234 -2.50 10.53 -6.78
CA ALA A 234 -1.83 11.79 -7.12
C ALA A 234 -1.96 12.13 -8.61
N ALA A 235 -1.90 11.11 -9.48
CA ALA A 235 -2.09 11.27 -10.92
C ALA A 235 -3.51 11.73 -11.30
N GLN A 236 -4.55 11.31 -10.58
CA GLN A 236 -5.93 11.76 -10.80
C GLN A 236 -6.11 13.20 -10.32
N ILE A 237 -5.55 13.56 -9.16
CA ILE A 237 -5.59 14.95 -8.67
C ILE A 237 -4.85 15.88 -9.63
N LYS A 238 -3.69 15.44 -10.16
CA LYS A 238 -2.93 16.17 -11.18
C LYS A 238 -3.81 16.56 -12.38
N GLN A 239 -4.68 15.66 -12.84
CA GLN A 239 -5.60 15.95 -13.94
C GLN A 239 -6.75 16.89 -13.55
N LEU A 240 -7.16 16.90 -12.29
CA LEU A 240 -8.25 17.74 -11.80
C LEU A 240 -7.85 19.21 -11.66
N ALA A 241 -6.69 19.50 -11.06
CA ALA A 241 -6.27 20.86 -10.71
C ALA A 241 -4.92 21.31 -11.30
N GLY A 242 -4.09 20.39 -11.81
CA GLY A 242 -2.82 20.72 -12.44
C GLY A 242 -2.99 20.96 -13.94
N MET A 243 -2.43 20.06 -14.74
CA MET A 243 -2.65 19.99 -16.18
C MET A 243 -2.76 18.51 -16.59
N ARG A 244 -3.50 18.22 -17.65
CA ARG A 244 -3.68 16.84 -18.10
C ARG A 244 -2.43 16.29 -18.81
N GLY A 245 -1.64 17.17 -19.45
CA GLY A 245 -0.36 16.85 -20.04
C GLY A 245 -0.49 16.21 -21.44
N LEU A 246 0.51 15.40 -21.80
CA LEU A 246 0.64 14.79 -23.12
C LEU A 246 -0.28 13.58 -23.27
N MET A 247 -0.92 13.45 -24.43
CA MET A 247 -1.81 12.33 -24.75
C MET A 247 -1.23 11.47 -25.88
N ALA A 248 -1.46 10.16 -25.82
CA ALA A 248 -1.03 9.24 -26.86
C ALA A 248 -2.10 9.07 -27.95
N LYS A 249 -1.66 9.05 -29.21
CA LYS A 249 -2.47 8.63 -30.36
C LYS A 249 -2.76 7.12 -30.29
N PRO A 250 -3.74 6.61 -31.06
CA PRO A 250 -3.98 5.17 -31.15
C PRO A 250 -2.76 4.37 -31.62
N SER A 251 -1.89 4.96 -32.44
CA SER A 251 -0.61 4.38 -32.88
C SER A 251 0.40 4.17 -31.76
N GLY A 252 0.25 4.87 -30.62
CA GLY A 252 1.23 4.88 -29.52
C GLY A 252 2.16 6.10 -29.53
N GLU A 253 2.20 6.87 -30.62
CA GLU A 253 2.93 8.13 -30.66
C GLU A 253 2.29 9.16 -29.71
N ILE A 254 3.12 9.94 -29.01
CA ILE A 254 2.68 11.04 -28.16
C ILE A 254 2.37 12.25 -29.04
N ILE A 255 1.24 12.92 -28.80
CA ILE A 255 0.88 14.17 -29.45
C ILE A 255 1.75 15.29 -28.87
N GLU A 256 2.49 16.01 -29.72
CA GLU A 256 3.41 17.09 -29.33
C GLU A 256 2.72 18.24 -28.59
N THR A 257 1.45 18.49 -28.91
CA THR A 257 0.63 19.52 -28.27
C THR A 257 -0.05 18.96 -27.01
N PRO A 258 0.37 19.38 -25.80
CA PRO A 258 -0.23 18.92 -24.57
C PRO A 258 -1.59 19.57 -24.34
N ILE A 259 -2.34 19.00 -23.39
CA ILE A 259 -3.53 19.63 -22.82
C ILE A 259 -3.09 20.42 -21.58
N ILE A 260 -3.13 21.76 -21.69
CA ILE A 260 -2.69 22.68 -20.64
C ILE A 260 -3.79 22.85 -19.59
N SER A 261 -5.04 22.85 -20.05
CA SER A 261 -6.21 23.01 -19.20
C SER A 261 -6.42 21.82 -18.28
N SER A 262 -6.97 22.09 -17.10
CA SER A 262 -7.40 21.09 -16.12
C SER A 262 -8.91 20.84 -16.20
N PHE A 263 -9.41 19.79 -15.53
CA PHE A 263 -10.87 19.61 -15.44
C PHE A 263 -11.57 20.70 -14.64
N LYS A 264 -10.88 21.34 -13.67
CA LYS A 264 -11.41 22.48 -12.92
C LYS A 264 -11.63 23.71 -13.82
N GLU A 265 -10.69 23.97 -14.73
CA GLU A 265 -10.77 25.11 -15.67
C GLU A 265 -11.70 24.83 -16.87
N GLY A 266 -11.85 23.54 -17.22
CA GLY A 266 -12.56 23.10 -18.41
C GLY A 266 -11.63 22.96 -19.63
N LEU A 267 -11.98 22.08 -20.56
CA LEU A 267 -11.18 21.80 -21.75
C LEU A 267 -11.77 22.47 -22.99
N ASN A 268 -10.89 22.97 -23.86
CA ASN A 268 -11.29 23.45 -25.17
C ASN A 268 -11.69 22.29 -26.10
N VAL A 269 -12.42 22.58 -27.17
CA VAL A 269 -12.92 21.55 -28.12
C VAL A 269 -11.79 20.68 -28.69
N LEU A 270 -10.66 21.29 -29.07
CA LEU A 270 -9.49 20.56 -29.58
C LEU A 270 -8.82 19.70 -28.50
N GLU A 271 -8.65 20.23 -27.29
CA GLU A 271 -8.07 19.49 -26.16
C GLU A 271 -8.95 18.29 -25.78
N TYR A 272 -10.27 18.50 -25.73
CA TYR A 272 -11.22 17.45 -25.46
C TYR A 272 -11.19 16.38 -26.55
N PHE A 273 -11.20 16.78 -27.83
CA PHE A 273 -11.09 15.87 -28.97
C PHE A 273 -9.83 15.01 -28.91
N ASN A 274 -8.67 15.63 -28.67
CA ASN A 274 -7.39 14.92 -28.53
C ASN A 274 -7.42 13.91 -27.37
N SER A 275 -8.12 14.24 -26.28
CA SER A 275 -8.26 13.34 -25.14
C SER A 275 -9.12 12.09 -25.41
N THR A 276 -10.00 12.14 -26.42
CA THR A 276 -10.90 11.02 -26.75
C THR A 276 -10.15 9.80 -27.29
N HIS A 277 -9.03 10.01 -27.99
CA HIS A 277 -8.23 8.92 -28.55
C HIS A 277 -7.71 7.97 -27.47
N GLY A 278 -7.11 8.53 -26.41
CA GLY A 278 -6.59 7.77 -25.28
C GLY A 278 -7.70 7.07 -24.50
N ALA A 279 -8.82 7.77 -24.24
CA ALA A 279 -9.96 7.21 -23.50
C ALA A 279 -10.60 6.02 -24.25
N ARG A 280 -10.84 6.17 -25.56
CA ARG A 280 -11.44 5.11 -26.38
C ARG A 280 -10.52 3.89 -26.49
N LYS A 281 -9.22 4.11 -26.70
CA LYS A 281 -8.23 3.02 -26.75
C LYS A 281 -8.18 2.28 -25.40
N GLY A 282 -8.14 2.98 -24.27
CA GLY A 282 -8.14 2.37 -22.95
C GLY A 282 -9.38 1.50 -22.68
N LEU A 283 -10.56 1.97 -23.08
CA LEU A 283 -11.80 1.20 -22.97
C LEU A 283 -11.79 -0.04 -23.87
N ALA A 284 -11.36 0.10 -25.12
CA ALA A 284 -11.26 -1.00 -26.08
C ALA A 284 -10.24 -2.06 -25.63
N ASP A 285 -9.05 -1.63 -25.19
CA ASP A 285 -7.98 -2.50 -24.71
C ASP A 285 -8.42 -3.27 -23.46
N THR A 286 -9.15 -2.63 -22.54
CA THR A 286 -9.69 -3.30 -21.34
C THR A 286 -10.69 -4.39 -21.73
N ALA A 287 -11.58 -4.11 -22.69
CA ALA A 287 -12.52 -5.10 -23.20
C ALA A 287 -11.81 -6.29 -23.87
N LEU A 288 -10.78 -6.04 -24.68
CA LEU A 288 -9.99 -7.09 -25.32
C LEU A 288 -9.16 -7.92 -24.31
N LYS A 289 -8.53 -7.27 -23.34
CA LYS A 289 -7.74 -7.93 -22.29
C LYS A 289 -8.57 -8.81 -21.37
N THR A 290 -9.85 -8.51 -21.20
CA THR A 290 -10.77 -9.33 -20.40
C THR A 290 -10.86 -10.77 -20.93
N ALA A 291 -10.97 -10.94 -22.25
CA ALA A 291 -10.99 -12.27 -22.88
C ALA A 291 -9.65 -13.01 -22.73
N ASN A 292 -8.53 -12.31 -22.93
CA ASN A 292 -7.19 -12.92 -22.81
C ASN A 292 -6.88 -13.36 -21.38
N SER A 293 -7.32 -12.59 -20.38
CA SER A 293 -7.07 -12.92 -18.97
C SER A 293 -7.78 -14.23 -18.58
N GLY A 294 -9.06 -14.36 -18.92
CA GLY A 294 -9.81 -15.61 -18.67
C GLY A 294 -9.27 -16.80 -19.47
N TYR A 295 -8.81 -16.57 -20.70
CA TYR A 295 -8.17 -17.61 -21.51
C TYR A 295 -6.86 -18.12 -20.91
N LEU A 296 -6.02 -17.22 -20.40
CA LEU A 296 -4.76 -17.58 -19.75
C LEU A 296 -5.02 -18.36 -18.46
N THR A 297 -5.93 -17.89 -17.60
CA THR A 297 -6.30 -18.62 -16.38
C THR A 297 -6.81 -20.02 -16.70
N ARG A 298 -7.65 -20.17 -17.73
CA ARG A 298 -8.10 -21.50 -18.17
C ARG A 298 -6.93 -22.40 -18.58
N ARG A 299 -5.99 -21.91 -19.39
CA ARG A 299 -4.82 -22.70 -19.81
C ARG A 299 -3.94 -23.10 -18.63
N LEU A 300 -3.76 -22.22 -17.65
CA LEU A 300 -2.98 -22.51 -16.44
C LEU A 300 -3.66 -23.62 -15.61
N VAL A 301 -4.97 -23.49 -15.39
CA VAL A 301 -5.76 -24.52 -14.71
C VAL A 301 -5.73 -25.84 -15.46
N ASP A 302 -5.91 -25.84 -16.79
CA ASP A 302 -5.89 -27.07 -17.60
C ASP A 302 -4.55 -27.84 -17.48
N VAL A 303 -3.42 -27.16 -17.24
CA VAL A 303 -2.10 -27.79 -17.08
C VAL A 303 -1.85 -28.23 -15.63
N ALA A 304 -2.33 -27.47 -14.66
CA ALA A 304 -2.05 -27.69 -13.24
C ALA A 304 -3.16 -28.44 -12.48
N GLN A 305 -4.28 -28.78 -13.13
CA GLN A 305 -5.47 -29.38 -12.50
C GLN A 305 -5.16 -30.65 -11.69
N ASP A 306 -4.22 -31.47 -12.16
CA ASP A 306 -3.85 -32.74 -11.53
C ASP A 306 -2.82 -32.59 -10.39
N CYS A 307 -2.35 -31.37 -10.11
CA CYS A 307 -1.40 -31.11 -9.02
C CYS A 307 -2.13 -31.00 -7.67
N ILE A 308 -2.12 -32.09 -6.92
CA ILE A 308 -2.72 -32.22 -5.58
C ILE A 308 -1.64 -32.59 -4.56
N VAL A 309 -1.80 -32.16 -3.31
CA VAL A 309 -0.94 -32.60 -2.20
C VAL A 309 -1.34 -33.99 -1.74
N ASN A 310 -0.52 -35.00 -2.01
CA ASN A 310 -0.87 -36.41 -1.75
C ASN A 310 -0.19 -36.99 -0.50
N ILE A 311 1.02 -36.51 -0.18
CA ILE A 311 1.85 -37.03 0.92
C ILE A 311 2.39 -35.87 1.76
N GLU A 312 2.73 -36.12 3.03
CA GLU A 312 3.30 -35.07 3.90
C GLU A 312 4.75 -34.74 3.51
N ASP A 313 5.59 -35.75 3.30
CA ASP A 313 7.02 -35.59 3.02
C ASP A 313 7.51 -36.62 1.99
N CYS A 314 8.22 -36.16 0.96
CA CYS A 314 8.91 -37.05 0.02
C CYS A 314 10.33 -37.43 0.46
N GLY A 315 10.85 -36.85 1.54
CA GLY A 315 12.19 -37.16 2.07
C GLY A 315 13.37 -36.57 1.30
N THR A 316 13.14 -35.83 0.21
CA THR A 316 14.22 -35.20 -0.55
C THR A 316 14.92 -34.09 0.25
N SER A 317 16.24 -34.05 0.15
CA SER A 317 17.09 -32.94 0.60
C SER A 317 17.37 -31.93 -0.52
N ASN A 318 16.89 -32.19 -1.74
CA ASN A 318 17.09 -31.29 -2.86
C ASN A 318 16.24 -30.01 -2.69
N GLY A 319 16.88 -28.87 -2.89
CA GLY A 319 16.27 -27.56 -2.71
C GLY A 319 16.67 -26.57 -3.80
N LEU A 320 16.01 -25.43 -3.81
CA LEU A 320 16.29 -24.30 -4.68
C LEU A 320 16.92 -23.18 -3.85
N THR A 321 18.06 -22.67 -4.32
CA THR A 321 18.73 -21.55 -3.66
C THR A 321 18.02 -20.24 -4.00
N VAL A 322 17.50 -19.57 -2.99
CA VAL A 322 16.79 -18.28 -3.11
C VAL A 322 17.67 -17.16 -2.56
N ARG A 323 17.65 -16.01 -3.24
CA ARG A 323 18.35 -14.78 -2.87
C ARG A 323 17.40 -13.59 -2.92
N ALA A 324 17.74 -12.49 -2.25
CA ALA A 324 17.04 -11.23 -2.44
C ALA A 324 17.12 -10.79 -3.92
N VAL A 325 16.05 -10.17 -4.42
CA VAL A 325 16.02 -9.65 -5.80
C VAL A 325 16.38 -8.17 -5.76
N MET A 326 17.50 -7.81 -6.35
CA MET A 326 17.96 -6.42 -6.44
C MET A 326 17.74 -5.87 -7.85
N SER A 327 17.15 -4.68 -7.94
CA SER A 327 17.04 -3.91 -9.19
C SER A 327 17.91 -2.67 -9.08
N GLY A 328 19.15 -2.77 -9.54
CA GLY A 328 20.14 -1.71 -9.35
C GLY A 328 20.58 -1.61 -7.89
N SER A 329 20.30 -0.49 -7.24
CA SER A 329 20.61 -0.24 -5.82
C SER A 329 19.44 -0.49 -4.87
N GLU A 330 18.23 -0.73 -5.39
CA GLU A 330 17.04 -0.97 -4.57
C GLU A 330 16.75 -2.48 -4.45
N VAL A 331 16.49 -2.92 -3.22
CA VAL A 331 16.00 -4.27 -2.93
C VAL A 331 14.50 -4.29 -3.27
N VAL A 332 14.12 -5.05 -4.30
CA VAL A 332 12.73 -5.15 -4.74
C VAL A 332 11.96 -6.12 -3.86
N ASP A 333 12.56 -7.30 -3.60
CA ASP A 333 12.02 -8.31 -2.69
C ASP A 333 13.12 -8.75 -1.72
N SER A 334 12.82 -8.66 -0.42
CA SER A 334 13.70 -9.11 0.64
C SER A 334 13.86 -10.63 0.61
N LEU A 335 14.94 -11.16 1.19
CA LEU A 335 15.09 -12.61 1.33
C LEU A 335 13.97 -13.19 2.20
N TYR A 336 13.63 -12.51 3.30
CA TYR A 336 12.60 -12.92 4.25
C TYR A 336 11.22 -13.10 3.58
N ASP A 337 10.77 -12.13 2.78
CA ASP A 337 9.48 -12.21 2.08
C ASP A 337 9.40 -13.41 1.13
N ARG A 338 10.53 -13.82 0.55
CA ARG A 338 10.58 -14.95 -0.40
C ARG A 338 10.59 -16.32 0.28
N ILE A 339 11.14 -16.40 1.49
CA ILE A 339 11.28 -17.67 2.23
C ILE A 339 10.18 -17.89 3.27
N LEU A 340 9.43 -16.85 3.64
CA LEU A 340 8.32 -16.95 4.60
C LEU A 340 7.33 -18.05 4.20
N GLY A 341 7.00 -18.94 5.15
CA GLY A 341 6.10 -20.07 4.94
C GLY A 341 6.69 -21.23 4.13
N ARG A 342 7.95 -21.16 3.70
CA ARG A 342 8.63 -22.27 3.04
C ARG A 342 9.43 -23.10 4.04
N ILE A 343 9.75 -24.33 3.64
CA ILE A 343 10.55 -25.24 4.46
C ILE A 343 12.00 -25.21 3.99
N MET A 344 12.92 -25.11 4.95
CA MET A 344 14.36 -25.12 4.69
C MET A 344 14.84 -26.52 4.30
N ALA A 345 15.69 -26.62 3.29
CA ALA A 345 16.35 -27.87 2.90
C ALA A 345 17.66 -28.08 3.68
N GLU A 346 18.35 -27.00 4.03
CA GLU A 346 19.57 -26.97 4.86
C GLU A 346 19.38 -25.99 6.03
N ASP A 347 20.20 -26.15 7.07
CA ASP A 347 20.20 -25.25 8.22
C ASP A 347 20.53 -23.82 7.78
N LEU A 348 19.66 -22.86 8.12
CA LEU A 348 19.94 -21.45 7.94
C LEU A 348 20.80 -20.98 9.11
N VAL A 349 22.08 -20.73 8.85
CA VAL A 349 23.04 -20.26 9.86
C VAL A 349 23.28 -18.76 9.78
N ASP A 350 23.48 -18.14 10.93
CA ASP A 350 23.99 -16.78 11.01
C ASP A 350 25.49 -16.76 10.64
N ILE A 351 25.85 -15.87 9.72
CA ILE A 351 27.21 -15.72 9.21
C ILE A 351 28.15 -15.18 10.31
N GLY A 352 27.63 -14.37 11.24
CA GLY A 352 28.43 -13.74 12.30
C GLY A 352 28.68 -14.65 13.50
N THR A 353 27.65 -15.35 13.97
CA THR A 353 27.71 -16.15 15.21
C THR A 353 27.87 -17.65 14.96
N GLY A 354 27.53 -18.14 13.75
CA GLY A 354 27.46 -19.56 13.45
C GLY A 354 26.27 -20.27 14.12
N GLU A 355 25.34 -19.53 14.74
CA GLU A 355 24.13 -20.10 15.33
C GLU A 355 23.09 -20.44 14.25
N VAL A 356 22.37 -21.54 14.46
CA VAL A 356 21.26 -21.94 13.58
C VAL A 356 20.05 -21.05 13.87
N ILE A 357 19.56 -20.36 12.84
CA ILE A 357 18.36 -19.53 12.88
C ILE A 357 17.11 -20.38 12.65
N VAL A 358 17.16 -21.25 11.63
CA VAL A 358 16.09 -22.18 11.24
C VAL A 358 16.74 -23.52 10.88
N ALA A 359 16.29 -24.61 11.48
CA ALA A 359 16.84 -25.94 11.21
C ALA A 359 16.32 -26.51 9.87
N ALA A 360 17.07 -27.44 9.29
CA ALA A 360 16.67 -28.18 8.10
C ALA A 360 15.36 -28.94 8.36
N GLY A 361 14.42 -28.83 7.42
CA GLY A 361 13.08 -29.42 7.53
C GLY A 361 12.09 -28.62 8.39
N GLU A 362 12.51 -27.50 8.96
CA GLU A 362 11.64 -26.56 9.67
C GLU A 362 11.05 -25.51 8.71
N MET A 363 9.84 -25.03 9.02
CA MET A 363 9.15 -24.01 8.25
C MET A 363 9.56 -22.63 8.76
N VAL A 364 9.86 -21.71 7.85
CA VAL A 364 10.12 -20.32 8.22
C VAL A 364 8.80 -19.65 8.62
N THR A 365 8.67 -19.38 9.92
CA THR A 365 7.61 -18.54 10.51
C THR A 365 8.10 -17.12 10.74
N GLU A 366 7.16 -16.26 11.14
CA GLU A 366 7.38 -14.86 11.42
C GLU A 366 8.34 -14.58 12.57
N GLU A 367 8.40 -15.47 13.56
CA GLU A 367 9.30 -15.35 14.72
C GLU A 367 10.78 -15.40 14.30
N HIS A 368 11.07 -16.04 13.17
CA HIS A 368 12.42 -16.05 12.60
C HIS A 368 12.73 -14.78 11.79
N GLY A 369 11.73 -13.99 11.42
CA GLY A 369 11.87 -12.83 10.55
C GLY A 369 12.85 -11.80 11.08
N ASP A 370 12.66 -11.35 12.32
CA ASP A 370 13.54 -10.35 12.96
C ASP A 370 15.00 -10.85 13.03
N ARG A 371 15.20 -12.14 13.29
CA ARG A 371 16.53 -12.77 13.30
C ARG A 371 17.14 -12.81 11.91
N ILE A 372 16.37 -13.15 10.88
CA ILE A 372 16.82 -13.22 9.48
C ILE A 372 17.17 -11.81 8.96
N GLU A 373 16.36 -10.80 9.26
CA GLU A 373 16.64 -9.43 8.84
C GLU A 373 17.85 -8.83 9.57
N THR A 374 18.03 -9.14 10.86
CA THR A 374 19.17 -8.63 11.65
C THR A 374 20.49 -9.28 11.24
N THR A 375 20.48 -10.59 10.98
CA THR A 375 21.69 -11.34 10.59
C THR A 375 22.04 -11.17 9.12
N GLY A 376 21.04 -10.97 8.26
CA GLY A 376 21.20 -10.68 6.84
C GLY A 376 21.89 -11.80 6.05
N PRO A 377 21.40 -13.06 6.06
CA PRO A 377 21.99 -14.10 5.24
C PRO A 377 21.81 -13.80 3.74
N ASP A 378 22.83 -14.06 2.93
CA ASP A 378 22.81 -13.76 1.49
C ASP A 378 21.88 -14.69 0.68
N GLN A 379 21.78 -15.95 1.11
CA GLN A 379 21.04 -16.99 0.40
C GLN A 379 20.49 -18.04 1.36
N ALA A 380 19.35 -18.63 0.97
CA ALA A 380 18.70 -19.72 1.70
C ALA A 380 18.37 -20.87 0.74
N LEU A 381 18.61 -22.11 1.17
CA LEU A 381 18.23 -23.30 0.40
C LEU A 381 16.86 -23.79 0.88
N ILE A 382 15.83 -23.62 0.06
CA ILE A 382 14.44 -24.00 0.38
C ILE A 382 14.01 -25.24 -0.38
N ARG A 383 13.07 -26.01 0.18
CA ARG A 383 12.36 -27.04 -0.59
C ARG A 383 11.40 -26.37 -1.59
N SER A 384 11.23 -27.01 -2.74
CA SER A 384 10.41 -26.50 -3.84
C SER A 384 9.58 -27.61 -4.46
N ALA A 385 8.37 -27.27 -4.91
CA ALA A 385 7.50 -28.18 -5.64
C ALA A 385 8.16 -28.73 -6.93
N LEU A 386 9.07 -27.99 -7.55
CA LEU A 386 9.76 -28.41 -8.78
C LEU A 386 10.76 -29.55 -8.58
N LEU A 387 11.33 -29.67 -7.37
CA LEU A 387 12.33 -30.68 -7.02
C LEU A 387 11.73 -31.76 -6.11
N CYS A 388 10.41 -31.86 -6.06
CA CYS A 388 9.70 -32.84 -5.26
C CYS A 388 9.83 -34.25 -5.87
N GLU A 389 10.26 -35.23 -5.08
CA GLU A 389 10.41 -36.63 -5.49
C GLU A 389 9.14 -37.47 -5.28
N ALA A 390 7.96 -36.84 -5.14
CA ALA A 390 6.69 -37.55 -5.07
C ALA A 390 6.31 -38.12 -6.46
N GLU A 391 5.90 -39.39 -6.53
CA GLU A 391 5.52 -40.04 -7.80
C GLU A 391 4.26 -39.42 -8.43
N THR A 392 3.31 -39.01 -7.61
CA THR A 392 2.06 -38.35 -8.05
C THR A 392 1.76 -37.15 -7.16
N GLY A 393 1.53 -35.99 -7.78
CA GLY A 393 1.27 -34.75 -7.06
C GLY A 393 2.51 -34.16 -6.39
N ILE A 394 2.30 -33.45 -5.28
CA ILE A 394 3.35 -32.73 -4.55
C ILE A 394 3.33 -33.12 -3.06
N CYS A 395 4.50 -33.06 -2.41
CA CYS A 395 4.62 -33.26 -0.97
C CYS A 395 4.25 -31.99 -0.19
N GLY A 396 3.55 -32.11 0.95
CA GLY A 396 3.16 -30.98 1.79
C GLY A 396 4.35 -30.13 2.24
N LYS A 397 5.47 -30.77 2.59
CA LYS A 397 6.71 -30.07 2.97
C LYS A 397 7.37 -29.29 1.82
N CYS A 398 7.22 -29.78 0.58
CA CYS A 398 7.82 -29.20 -0.62
C CYS A 398 7.04 -27.97 -1.09
N TYR A 399 5.74 -27.96 -0.82
CA TYR A 399 4.85 -26.82 -1.04
C TYR A 399 5.01 -25.77 0.06
N GLY A 400 4.99 -26.21 1.33
CA GLY A 400 5.16 -25.36 2.51
C GLY A 400 3.83 -25.01 3.17
N ARG A 401 3.61 -23.72 3.40
CA ARG A 401 2.44 -23.16 4.10
C ARG A 401 1.29 -22.91 3.13
N ASP A 402 0.07 -23.25 3.56
CA ASP A 402 -1.13 -22.72 2.93
C ASP A 402 -1.26 -21.23 3.30
N LEU A 403 -1.09 -20.37 2.31
CA LEU A 403 -1.15 -18.93 2.45
C LEU A 403 -2.56 -18.43 2.84
N ALA A 404 -3.62 -19.19 2.58
CA ALA A 404 -4.99 -18.78 2.90
C ALA A 404 -5.32 -18.91 4.39
N ARG A 405 -4.74 -19.89 5.08
CA ARG A 405 -4.98 -20.21 6.49
C ARG A 405 -3.82 -19.92 7.42
N GLY A 406 -2.62 -19.76 6.87
CA GLY A 406 -1.41 -19.58 7.66
C GLY A 406 -0.95 -20.86 8.38
N THR A 407 -1.45 -22.03 8.00
CA THR A 407 -1.02 -23.34 8.53
C THR A 407 -0.26 -24.12 7.46
N LYS A 408 0.34 -25.26 7.83
CA LYS A 408 0.84 -26.22 6.83
C LYS A 408 -0.29 -26.64 5.88
N VAL A 409 0.05 -26.85 4.60
CA VAL A 409 -0.92 -27.31 3.60
C VAL A 409 -1.48 -28.68 3.99
N ASN A 410 -2.77 -28.90 3.77
CA ASN A 410 -3.41 -30.16 4.13
C ASN A 410 -3.28 -31.18 2.99
N ILE A 411 -3.29 -32.46 3.34
CA ILE A 411 -3.37 -33.54 2.35
C ILE A 411 -4.72 -33.47 1.64
N GLY A 412 -4.72 -33.60 0.32
CA GLY A 412 -5.89 -33.52 -0.54
C GLY A 412 -6.20 -32.12 -1.06
N GLU A 413 -5.38 -31.11 -0.74
CA GLU A 413 -5.56 -29.75 -1.22
C GLU A 413 -5.10 -29.63 -2.69
N ALA A 414 -6.00 -29.12 -3.54
CA ALA A 414 -5.78 -28.98 -4.98
C ALA A 414 -4.96 -27.73 -5.30
N VAL A 415 -3.69 -27.74 -4.90
CA VAL A 415 -2.76 -26.60 -5.01
C VAL A 415 -2.57 -26.11 -6.45
N GLY A 416 -2.70 -26.98 -7.44
CA GLY A 416 -2.54 -26.59 -8.85
C GLY A 416 -3.68 -25.75 -9.42
N VAL A 417 -4.90 -25.84 -8.86
CA VAL A 417 -6.02 -24.97 -9.25
C VAL A 417 -5.94 -23.60 -8.56
N ILE A 418 -5.32 -23.57 -7.37
CA ILE A 418 -5.13 -22.35 -6.57
C ILE A 418 -3.97 -21.50 -7.11
N ALA A 419 -2.90 -22.16 -7.56
CA ALA A 419 -1.73 -21.54 -8.20
C ALA A 419 -2.08 -20.93 -9.57
#